data_AF-A0A7J3BAK6-F1
#
_entry.id   AF-A0A7J3BAK6-F1
#
_cell.length_a   1.000
_cell.length_b   1.000
_cell.length_c   1.000
_cell.angle_alpha   90.00
_cell.angle_beta   90.00
_cell.angle_gamma   90.00
#
_symmetry.space_group_name_H-M   'P 1'
#
loop_
_entity.id
_entity.type
_entity.pdbx_description
1 polymer ?
#
loop_
_entity_poly.entity_id
_entity_poly.type
_entity_poly.pdbx_seq_one_letter_code
_entity_poly.pdbx_strand_id
1 'polypeptide(L)'
;MEKMEDIEIKKDGLVIRDQKLILKLRSLGGGTESEDGKENRITFLEAAFFSERRVIPIEFEKLMKLAKKKDKLAESRYRVLKYLREQGYIAKPSLDGSPYLRLYRKGFRPGEDRTYALIYVVDEKWKAGTEELVRMVEFAGRLRKEFIIVEFDKNKEEPVFLKLGKINFE
;
A
#
# COMPACT_ATOMS: atom_id res chain seq x y z
N MET A 1 -25.63 15.55 -6.50
CA MET A 1 -24.72 15.06 -7.56
C MET A 1 -23.41 15.82 -7.41
N GLU A 2 -22.51 15.31 -6.56
CA GLU A 2 -21.17 15.90 -6.42
C GLU A 2 -20.37 15.60 -7.68
N LYS A 3 -19.81 16.66 -8.27
CA LYS A 3 -19.11 16.61 -9.55
C LYS A 3 -17.87 15.73 -9.44
N MET A 4 -17.80 14.69 -10.30
CA MET A 4 -16.59 13.91 -10.57
C MET A 4 -15.48 14.73 -11.27
N GLU A 5 -15.65 16.04 -11.47
CA GLU A 5 -14.71 16.92 -12.20
C GLU A 5 -13.33 17.02 -11.51
N ASP A 6 -13.26 16.78 -10.19
CA ASP A 6 -12.04 16.94 -9.39
C ASP A 6 -11.28 15.64 -9.11
N ILE A 7 -11.74 14.50 -9.63
CA ILE A 7 -11.05 13.21 -9.50
C ILE A 7 -10.83 12.59 -10.88
N GLU A 8 -9.57 12.53 -11.29
CA GLU A 8 -9.18 11.97 -12.58
C GLU A 8 -8.60 10.56 -12.42
N ILE A 9 -9.12 9.59 -13.16
CA ILE A 9 -8.56 8.24 -13.23
C ILE A 9 -7.36 8.27 -14.18
N LYS A 10 -6.16 8.00 -13.67
CA LYS A 10 -4.92 7.88 -14.45
C LYS A 10 -4.53 6.42 -14.60
N LYS A 11 -3.40 6.18 -15.28
CA LYS A 11 -2.85 4.84 -15.45
C LYS A 11 -2.69 4.15 -14.10
N ASP A 12 -2.00 4.73 -13.10
CA ASP A 12 -1.60 3.99 -11.89
C ASP A 12 -2.38 4.33 -10.61
N GLY A 13 -3.45 5.12 -10.75
CA GLY A 13 -4.25 5.55 -9.62
C GLY A 13 -5.21 6.68 -9.96
N LEU A 14 -5.56 7.46 -8.96
CA LEU A 14 -6.37 8.67 -9.09
C LEU A 14 -5.49 9.91 -8.88
N VAL A 15 -5.79 10.98 -9.61
CA VAL A 15 -5.34 12.34 -9.32
C VAL A 15 -6.51 13.08 -8.71
N ILE A 16 -6.31 13.68 -7.53
CA ILE A 16 -7.33 14.41 -6.79
C ILE A 16 -6.98 15.90 -6.82
N ARG A 17 -7.94 16.74 -7.20
CA ARG A 17 -7.83 18.20 -7.24
C ARG A 17 -8.63 18.90 -6.15
N ASP A 18 -9.65 18.24 -5.60
CA ASP A 18 -10.42 18.76 -4.46
C ASP A 18 -9.55 18.88 -3.21
N GLN A 19 -9.26 20.12 -2.80
CA GLN A 19 -8.45 20.43 -1.63
C GLN A 19 -9.03 19.86 -0.33
N LYS A 20 -10.35 19.82 -0.16
CA LYS A 20 -10.98 19.28 1.05
C LYS A 20 -10.73 17.78 1.16
N LEU A 21 -10.93 17.06 0.05
CA LEU A 21 -10.65 15.62 -0.01
C LEU A 21 -9.15 15.33 0.19
N ILE A 22 -8.26 16.13 -0.39
CA ILE A 22 -6.81 16.01 -0.20
C ILE A 22 -6.45 16.12 1.29
N LEU A 23 -6.91 17.18 1.97
CA LEU A 23 -6.62 17.40 3.39
C LEU A 23 -7.19 16.28 4.27
N LYS A 24 -8.41 15.81 3.95
CA LYS A 24 -9.05 14.68 4.64
C LYS A 24 -8.27 13.37 4.44
N LEU A 25 -7.79 13.09 3.23
CA LEU A 25 -6.97 11.90 2.99
C LEU A 25 -5.65 11.99 3.75
N ARG A 26 -4.97 13.14 3.73
CA ARG A 26 -3.71 13.36 4.47
C ARG A 26 -3.90 13.15 5.97
N SER A 27 -4.97 13.67 6.57
CA SER A 27 -5.24 13.50 8.01
C SER A 27 -5.50 12.04 8.40
N LEU A 28 -6.02 11.24 7.47
CA LEU A 28 -6.21 9.79 7.61
C LEU A 28 -4.98 8.97 7.18
N GLY A 29 -3.86 9.65 6.89
CA GLY A 29 -2.63 9.01 6.45
C GLY A 29 -2.71 8.40 5.05
N GLY A 30 -3.57 8.91 4.19
CA GLY A 30 -3.77 8.50 2.79
C GLY A 30 -3.20 9.47 1.76
N GLY A 31 -3.17 9.06 0.49
CA GLY A 31 -2.71 9.90 -0.62
C GLY A 31 -1.19 10.10 -0.64
N THR A 32 -0.68 10.84 -1.62
CA THR A 32 0.74 11.17 -1.70
C THR A 32 0.97 12.67 -1.69
N GLU A 33 2.06 13.05 -1.03
CA GLU A 33 2.87 14.19 -1.45
C GLU A 33 3.64 13.68 -2.67
N SER A 34 3.30 14.11 -3.88
CA SER A 34 4.13 13.80 -5.06
C SER A 34 5.58 14.24 -4.78
N GLU A 35 6.57 13.49 -5.27
CA GLU A 35 8.00 13.91 -5.20
C GLU A 35 8.22 15.35 -5.71
N ASP A 36 7.40 15.79 -6.67
CA ASP A 36 7.46 17.12 -7.29
C ASP A 36 6.55 18.16 -6.60
N GLY A 37 5.72 17.77 -5.64
CA GLY A 37 4.66 18.59 -5.03
C GLY A 37 3.48 19.01 -5.94
N LYS A 38 3.47 18.62 -7.23
CA LYS A 38 2.55 19.15 -8.25
C LYS A 38 1.18 18.47 -8.35
N GLU A 39 1.05 17.20 -7.95
CA GLU A 39 -0.23 16.47 -8.10
C GLU A 39 -0.50 15.54 -6.91
N ASN A 40 -1.69 15.65 -6.30
CA ASN A 40 -2.09 14.74 -5.23
C ASN A 40 -2.59 13.42 -5.83
N ARG A 41 -1.78 12.37 -5.70
CA ARG A 41 -2.07 11.06 -6.27
C ARG A 41 -2.38 10.01 -5.20
N ILE A 42 -3.17 9.03 -5.56
CA ILE A 42 -3.50 7.88 -4.71
C ILE A 42 -3.61 6.63 -5.58
N THR A 43 -3.03 5.51 -5.14
CA THR A 43 -3.14 4.24 -5.88
C THR A 43 -4.58 3.72 -5.88
N PHE A 44 -4.92 2.81 -6.79
CA PHE A 44 -6.24 2.17 -6.78
C PHE A 44 -6.52 1.36 -5.51
N LEU A 45 -5.52 0.68 -4.95
CA LEU A 45 -5.68 -0.10 -3.71
C LEU A 45 -5.98 0.80 -2.51
N GLU A 46 -5.24 1.90 -2.38
CA GLU A 46 -5.49 2.86 -1.31
C GLU A 46 -6.81 3.60 -1.51
N ALA A 47 -7.14 3.96 -2.75
CA ALA A 47 -8.42 4.58 -3.06
C ALA A 47 -9.60 3.65 -2.73
N ALA A 48 -9.47 2.35 -3.01
CA ALA A 48 -10.49 1.36 -2.67
C ALA A 48 -10.74 1.29 -1.15
N PHE A 49 -9.67 1.35 -0.35
CA PHE A 49 -9.80 1.40 1.12
C PHE A 49 -10.58 2.63 1.59
N PHE A 50 -10.30 3.81 1.02
CA PHE A 50 -11.01 5.04 1.35
C PHE A 50 -12.42 5.10 0.75
N SER A 51 -12.68 4.38 -0.33
CA SER A 51 -14.02 4.18 -0.88
C SER A 51 -14.92 3.37 0.06
N GLU A 52 -14.44 2.24 0.61
CA GLU A 52 -15.20 1.47 1.62
C GLU A 52 -15.59 2.32 2.84
N ARG A 53 -14.73 3.27 3.20
CA ARG A 53 -14.97 4.22 4.31
C ARG A 53 -15.78 5.45 3.91
N ARG A 54 -16.35 5.48 2.71
CA ARG A 54 -17.14 6.59 2.15
C ARG A 54 -16.38 7.93 2.15
N VAL A 55 -15.05 7.87 2.03
CA VAL A 55 -14.20 9.05 1.92
C VAL A 55 -14.01 9.45 0.46
N ILE A 56 -13.79 8.47 -0.43
CA ILE A 56 -13.70 8.71 -1.88
C ILE A 56 -15.03 8.35 -2.54
N PRO A 57 -15.64 9.25 -3.34
CA PRO A 57 -16.94 9.05 -3.97
C PRO A 57 -16.84 8.24 -5.28
N ILE A 58 -16.06 7.16 -5.27
CA ILE A 58 -15.95 6.19 -6.38
C ILE A 58 -16.22 4.81 -5.79
N GLU A 59 -17.03 3.99 -6.45
CA GLU A 59 -17.36 2.64 -5.98
C GLU A 59 -16.11 1.77 -5.79
N PHE A 60 -16.11 1.02 -4.69
CA PHE A 60 -15.02 0.12 -4.30
C PHE A 60 -14.73 -0.91 -5.39
N GLU A 61 -15.77 -1.52 -5.93
CA GLU A 61 -15.73 -2.56 -6.97
C GLU A 61 -15.05 -2.04 -8.24
N LYS A 62 -15.32 -0.78 -8.60
CA LYS A 62 -14.69 -0.12 -9.76
C LYS A 62 -13.18 0.04 -9.53
N LEU A 63 -12.77 0.50 -8.34
CA LEU A 63 -11.36 0.68 -8.00
C LEU A 63 -10.62 -0.64 -7.90
N MET A 64 -11.23 -1.66 -7.28
CA MET A 64 -10.65 -2.99 -7.22
C MET A 64 -10.54 -3.66 -8.58
N LYS A 65 -11.51 -3.45 -9.49
CA LYS A 65 -11.42 -3.93 -10.87
C LYS A 65 -10.24 -3.28 -11.60
N LEU A 66 -9.97 -1.98 -11.38
CA LEU A 66 -8.80 -1.30 -11.93
C LEU A 66 -7.50 -1.83 -11.33
N ALA A 67 -7.45 -2.06 -10.01
CA ALA A 67 -6.30 -2.65 -9.35
C ALA A 67 -5.98 -4.06 -9.87
N LYS A 68 -6.99 -4.94 -9.97
CA LYS A 68 -6.86 -6.33 -10.45
C LYS A 68 -6.38 -6.44 -11.90
N LYS A 69 -6.69 -5.46 -12.75
CA LYS A 69 -6.14 -5.40 -14.13
C LYS A 69 -4.62 -5.22 -14.18
N LYS A 70 -4.03 -4.75 -13.08
CA LYS A 70 -2.61 -4.33 -13.02
C LYS A 70 -1.77 -5.26 -12.16
N ASP A 71 -2.37 -5.72 -11.07
CA ASP A 71 -1.72 -6.58 -10.11
C ASP A 71 -2.61 -7.79 -9.85
N LYS A 72 -2.11 -8.98 -10.19
CA LYS A 72 -2.80 -10.25 -9.94
C LYS A 72 -3.02 -10.49 -8.45
N LEU A 73 -2.16 -9.93 -7.59
CA LEU A 73 -2.26 -10.00 -6.14
C LEU A 73 -3.02 -8.80 -5.54
N ALA A 74 -3.69 -7.97 -6.35
CA ALA A 74 -4.42 -6.80 -5.87
C ALA A 74 -5.39 -7.12 -4.72
N GLU A 75 -6.10 -8.26 -4.80
CA GLU A 75 -7.03 -8.69 -3.75
C GLU A 75 -6.30 -8.99 -2.42
N SER A 76 -5.27 -9.84 -2.45
CA SER A 76 -4.49 -10.16 -1.25
C SER A 76 -3.79 -8.94 -0.68
N ARG A 77 -3.22 -8.08 -1.54
CA ARG A 77 -2.60 -6.81 -1.12
C ARG A 77 -3.61 -5.86 -0.49
N TYR A 78 -4.81 -5.79 -1.03
CA TYR A 78 -5.88 -4.99 -0.47
C TYR A 78 -6.24 -5.47 0.93
N ARG A 79 -6.43 -6.77 1.12
CA ARG A 79 -6.78 -7.35 2.42
C ARG A 79 -5.68 -7.15 3.47
N VAL A 80 -4.41 -7.33 3.09
CA VAL A 80 -3.27 -7.02 3.97
C VAL A 80 -3.23 -5.53 4.34
N LEU A 81 -3.42 -4.63 3.36
CA LEU A 81 -3.50 -3.19 3.59
C LEU A 81 -4.63 -2.84 4.57
N LYS A 82 -5.82 -3.41 4.35
CA LYS A 82 -7.01 -3.20 5.19
C LYS A 82 -6.77 -3.69 6.61
N TYR A 83 -6.30 -4.92 6.77
CA TYR A 83 -5.96 -5.52 8.07
C TYR A 83 -4.99 -4.62 8.85
N LEU A 84 -3.88 -4.20 8.23
CA LEU A 84 -2.88 -3.35 8.89
C LEU A 84 -3.46 -1.99 9.31
N ARG A 85 -4.31 -1.39 8.46
CA ARG A 85 -4.96 -0.11 8.78
C ARG A 85 -6.01 -0.22 9.88
N GLU A 86 -6.72 -1.34 9.95
CA GLU A 86 -7.64 -1.65 11.05
C GLU A 86 -6.89 -1.87 12.36
N GLN A 87 -5.68 -2.41 12.31
CA GLN A 87 -4.78 -2.52 13.46
C GLN A 87 -4.09 -1.19 13.85
N GLY A 88 -4.39 -0.08 13.18
CA GLY A 88 -3.86 1.25 13.49
C GLY A 88 -2.48 1.55 12.90
N TYR A 89 -1.99 0.72 11.98
CA TYR A 89 -0.82 1.06 11.16
C TYR A 89 -1.22 1.90 9.95
N ILE A 90 -0.25 2.56 9.33
CA ILE A 90 -0.43 3.14 8.01
C ILE A 90 0.33 2.28 7.01
N ALA A 91 -0.40 1.55 6.17
CA ALA A 91 0.15 0.75 5.08
C ALA A 91 -0.14 1.46 3.74
N LYS A 92 0.92 1.79 2.99
CA LYS A 92 0.83 2.48 1.70
C LYS A 92 1.44 1.68 0.57
N PRO A 93 0.70 1.38 -0.51
CA PRO A 93 1.29 0.97 -1.78
C PRO A 93 2.07 2.14 -2.39
N SER A 94 3.11 1.83 -3.14
CA SER A 94 3.93 2.86 -3.81
C SER A 94 3.37 3.18 -5.20
N LEU A 95 3.46 4.44 -5.63
CA LEU A 95 3.03 4.87 -6.97
C LEU A 95 4.05 4.53 -8.07
N ASP A 96 5.29 4.24 -7.69
CA ASP A 96 6.40 3.84 -8.56
C ASP A 96 6.23 2.42 -9.15
N GLY A 97 5.11 1.75 -8.87
CA GLY A 97 4.84 0.38 -9.31
C GLY A 97 5.56 -0.68 -8.48
N SER A 98 6.22 -0.30 -7.37
CA SER A 98 6.88 -1.25 -6.49
C SER A 98 5.90 -2.32 -5.96
N PRO A 99 6.32 -3.60 -5.90
CA PRO A 99 5.49 -4.65 -5.33
C PRO A 99 5.32 -4.53 -3.81
N TYR A 100 6.03 -3.61 -3.16
CA TYR A 100 5.99 -3.49 -1.71
C TYR A 100 4.86 -2.57 -1.22
N LEU A 101 4.21 -2.96 -0.13
CA LEU A 101 3.50 -2.02 0.75
C LEU A 101 4.51 -1.46 1.76
N ARG A 102 4.54 -0.14 1.88
CA ARG A 102 5.38 0.56 2.85
C ARG A 102 4.59 0.72 4.15
N LEU A 103 5.14 0.23 5.26
CA LEU A 103 4.51 0.30 6.57
C LEU A 103 5.14 1.41 7.41
N TYR A 104 4.32 2.27 7.99
CA TYR A 104 4.71 3.29 8.96
C TYR A 104 4.40 2.81 10.38
N ARG A 105 5.16 3.27 11.37
CA ARG A 105 4.97 2.87 12.77
C ARG A 105 3.60 3.35 13.28
N LYS A 106 3.01 2.61 14.22
CA LYS A 106 1.76 3.05 14.88
C LYS A 106 1.98 4.42 15.53
N GLY A 107 0.98 5.28 15.42
CA GLY A 107 0.98 6.61 16.05
C GLY A 107 1.68 7.71 15.26
N PHE A 108 2.30 7.41 14.12
CA PHE A 108 2.93 8.42 13.26
C PHE A 108 2.16 8.58 11.94
N ARG A 109 1.94 9.82 11.50
CA ARG A 109 1.38 10.10 10.17
C ARG A 109 2.49 10.07 9.09
N PRO A 110 2.14 9.87 7.80
CA PRO A 110 3.09 10.02 6.71
C PRO A 110 3.62 11.46 6.70
N GLY A 111 4.94 11.62 6.71
CA GLY A 111 5.60 12.92 6.87
C GLY A 111 6.12 13.19 8.28
N GLU A 112 5.59 12.50 9.30
CA GLU A 112 6.06 12.60 10.71
C GLU A 112 7.08 11.50 11.06
N ASP A 113 7.04 10.36 10.36
CA ASP A 113 8.02 9.29 10.49
C ASP A 113 8.36 8.69 9.12
N ARG A 114 9.54 8.08 9.03
CA ARG A 114 9.93 7.28 7.87
C ARG A 114 9.23 5.93 7.94
N THR A 115 9.00 5.33 6.78
CA THR A 115 8.55 3.94 6.71
C THR A 115 9.55 3.06 7.48
N TYR A 116 9.08 2.04 8.20
CA TYR A 116 9.95 1.15 8.98
C TYR A 116 10.12 -0.22 8.32
N ALA A 117 9.14 -0.67 7.55
CA ALA A 117 9.17 -1.96 6.87
C ALA A 117 8.66 -1.89 5.42
N LEU A 118 9.17 -2.80 4.60
CA LEU A 118 8.64 -3.15 3.29
C LEU A 118 7.95 -4.51 3.40
N ILE A 119 6.67 -4.52 3.03
CA ILE A 119 5.84 -5.72 3.01
C ILE A 119 5.72 -6.22 1.58
N TYR A 120 6.11 -7.46 1.35
CA TYR A 120 5.93 -8.17 0.10
C TYR A 120 4.82 -9.21 0.28
N VAL A 121 3.69 -8.98 -0.40
CA VAL A 121 2.53 -9.87 -0.30
C VAL A 121 2.66 -11.00 -1.32
N VAL A 122 2.42 -12.22 -0.87
CA VAL A 122 2.54 -13.44 -1.67
C VAL A 122 1.27 -14.28 -1.55
N ASP A 123 1.03 -15.15 -2.54
CA ASP A 123 -0.02 -16.17 -2.48
C ASP A 123 0.54 -17.51 -1.95
N GLU A 124 -0.35 -18.47 -1.69
CA GLU A 124 -0.01 -19.80 -1.16
C GLU A 124 0.94 -20.61 -2.07
N LYS A 125 0.98 -20.30 -3.37
CA LYS A 125 1.75 -21.02 -4.38
C LYS A 125 3.09 -20.37 -4.65
N TRP A 126 3.35 -19.22 -4.04
CA TRP A 126 4.57 -18.48 -4.23
C TRP A 126 5.78 -19.30 -3.79
N LYS A 127 6.79 -19.33 -4.64
CA LYS A 127 8.07 -19.96 -4.41
C LYS A 127 9.14 -18.95 -4.73
N ALA A 128 10.15 -18.84 -3.87
CA ALA A 128 11.34 -18.04 -4.15
C ALA A 128 12.58 -18.89 -3.96
N GLY A 129 13.55 -18.69 -4.85
CA GLY A 129 14.90 -19.21 -4.66
C GLY A 129 15.66 -18.41 -3.60
N THR A 130 16.68 -19.02 -3.02
CA THR A 130 17.51 -18.38 -1.99
C THR A 130 18.09 -17.04 -2.47
N GLU A 131 18.58 -16.96 -3.71
CA GLU A 131 19.14 -15.72 -4.25
C GLU A 131 18.12 -14.59 -4.34
N GLU A 132 16.87 -14.89 -4.68
CA GLU A 132 15.80 -13.91 -4.73
C GLU A 132 15.50 -13.35 -3.34
N LEU A 133 15.39 -14.24 -2.35
CA LEU A 133 15.19 -13.85 -0.94
C LEU A 133 16.34 -12.97 -0.45
N VAL A 134 17.59 -13.33 -0.74
CA VAL A 134 18.77 -12.54 -0.40
C VAL A 134 18.68 -11.14 -1.02
N ARG A 135 18.38 -11.03 -2.33
CA ARG A 135 18.24 -9.74 -3.01
C ARG A 135 17.14 -8.87 -2.39
N MET A 136 16.00 -9.46 -2.02
CA MET A 136 14.89 -8.74 -1.39
C MET A 136 15.29 -8.20 0.00
N VAL A 137 15.93 -9.03 0.83
CA VAL A 137 16.44 -8.65 2.15
C VAL A 137 17.49 -7.54 2.03
N GLU A 138 18.44 -7.67 1.10
CA GLU A 138 19.46 -6.65 0.85
C GLU A 138 18.88 -5.33 0.32
N PHE A 139 17.86 -5.39 -0.54
CA PHE A 139 17.15 -4.20 -1.01
C PHE A 139 16.49 -3.44 0.15
N ALA A 140 15.76 -4.14 1.03
CA ALA A 140 15.17 -3.52 2.21
C ALA A 140 16.24 -2.97 3.16
N GLY A 141 17.34 -3.71 3.34
CA GLY A 141 18.50 -3.31 4.14
C GLY A 141 19.15 -2.01 3.64
N ARG A 142 19.34 -1.85 2.32
CA ARG A 142 19.87 -0.61 1.71
C ARG A 142 18.98 0.61 2.01
N LEU A 143 17.68 0.40 2.10
CA LEU A 143 16.71 1.44 2.46
C LEU A 143 16.57 1.65 3.98
N ARG A 144 17.32 0.87 4.78
CA ARG A 144 17.21 0.82 6.25
C ARG A 144 15.76 0.54 6.66
N LYS A 145 15.18 -0.51 6.09
CA LYS A 145 13.83 -1.02 6.34
C LYS A 145 13.89 -2.50 6.67
N GLU A 146 12.96 -2.95 7.50
CA GLU A 146 12.72 -4.38 7.69
C GLU A 146 12.08 -4.97 6.43
N PHE A 147 12.43 -6.21 6.10
CA PHE A 147 11.77 -6.97 5.05
C PHE A 147 10.77 -7.95 5.67
N ILE A 148 9.51 -7.85 5.26
CA ILE A 148 8.43 -8.69 5.74
C ILE A 148 7.74 -9.32 4.54
N ILE A 149 7.66 -10.65 4.52
CA ILE A 149 6.80 -11.39 3.60
C ILE A 149 5.46 -11.59 4.29
N VAL A 150 4.37 -11.39 3.54
CA VAL A 150 3.01 -11.61 4.04
C VAL A 150 2.29 -12.55 3.11
N GLU A 151 1.96 -13.72 3.62
CA GLU A 151 1.08 -14.65 2.92
C GLU A 151 -0.36 -14.39 3.35
N PHE A 152 -1.25 -14.31 2.36
CA PHE A 152 -2.67 -14.14 2.60
C PHE A 152 -3.49 -14.98 1.61
N ASP A 153 -3.99 -16.11 2.09
CA ASP A 153 -5.00 -16.92 1.42
C ASP A 153 -6.42 -16.38 1.66
N LYS A 154 -7.27 -16.49 0.64
CA LYS A 154 -8.66 -15.97 0.68
C LYS A 154 -9.54 -16.61 1.76
N ASN A 155 -9.19 -17.81 2.23
CA ASN A 155 -9.91 -18.58 3.25
C ASN A 155 -9.38 -18.32 4.67
N LYS A 156 -8.27 -17.58 4.82
CA LYS A 156 -7.74 -17.18 6.13
C LYS A 156 -8.39 -15.90 6.60
N GLU A 157 -8.67 -15.84 7.90
CA GLU A 157 -9.17 -14.63 8.56
C GLU A 157 -8.06 -13.58 8.71
N GLU A 158 -6.83 -14.01 8.97
CA GLU A 158 -5.69 -13.13 9.24
C GLU A 158 -4.49 -13.41 8.32
N PRO A 159 -3.73 -12.39 7.90
CA PRO A 159 -2.46 -12.57 7.19
C PRO A 159 -1.37 -13.16 8.09
N VAL A 160 -0.50 -13.98 7.50
CA VAL A 160 0.69 -14.52 8.18
C VAL A 160 1.89 -13.64 7.83
N PHE A 161 2.55 -13.07 8.84
CA PHE A 161 3.69 -12.18 8.68
C PHE A 161 5.01 -12.91 9.01
N LEU A 162 5.96 -12.89 8.07
CA LEU A 162 7.29 -13.47 8.22
C LEU A 162 8.34 -12.38 8.03
N LYS A 163 9.10 -12.06 9.08
CA LYS A 163 10.24 -11.13 8.99
C LYS A 163 11.49 -11.89 8.60
N LEU A 164 12.16 -11.43 7.53
CA LEU A 164 13.44 -11.97 7.10
C LEU A 164 14.53 -10.92 7.31
N GLY A 165 15.70 -11.37 7.75
CA GLY A 165 16.85 -10.49 7.98
C GLY A 165 18.16 -11.25 7.79
N LYS A 166 19.19 -10.54 7.34
CA LYS A 166 20.55 -11.05 7.29
C LYS A 166 21.14 -10.98 8.70
N ILE A 167 21.66 -12.10 9.19
CA ILE A 167 22.39 -12.19 10.45
C ILE A 167 23.85 -12.44 10.10
N ASN A 168 24.76 -11.64 10.68
CA ASN A 168 26.18 -11.92 10.66
C ASN A 168 26.53 -12.49 12.03
N PHE A 169 27.12 -13.68 12.06
CA PHE A 169 27.72 -14.21 13.27
C PHE A 169 29.16 -13.69 13.32
N GLU A 170 29.51 -13.04 14.42
CA GLU A 170 30.89 -12.63 14.72
C GLU A 170 31.71 -13.82 15.21
#